data_AF-A0AAW7B416-F1
#
_entry.id   AF-A0AAW7B416-F1
#
_cell.length_a   1.000
_cell.length_b   1.000
_cell.length_c   1.000
_cell.angle_alpha   90.00
_cell.angle_beta   90.00
_cell.angle_gamma   90.00
#
_symmetry.space_group_name_H-M   'P 1'
#
loop_
_entity.id
_entity.type
_entity.pdbx_description
1 polymer ?
#
loop_
_entity_poly.entity_id
_entity_poly.type
_entity_poly.pdbx_seq_one_letter_code
_entity_poly.pdbx_strand_id
1 'polypeptide(L)' 'MRRHVRDWLTAYNFAKQLKALKFKTPYEAIQELWKSRPEAFIIKPHHHMLGPNT' A
#
# COMPACT_ATOMS: atom_id res chain seq x y z
N MET A 1 -11.76 -1.39 -19.21
CA MET A 1 -11.37 -2.00 -17.91
C MET A 1 -10.36 -1.17 -17.10
N ARG A 2 -9.21 -0.75 -17.65
CA ARG A 2 -8.14 -0.07 -16.87
C ARG A 2 -8.54 1.28 -16.24
N ARG A 3 -9.47 2.02 -16.86
CA ARG A 3 -9.97 3.31 -16.35
C ARG A 3 -10.72 3.16 -15.03
N HIS A 4 -11.66 2.22 -14.95
CA HIS A 4 -12.42 1.96 -13.73
C HIS A 4 -11.52 1.60 -12.54
N VAL A 5 -10.51 0.76 -12.76
CA VAL A 5 -9.54 0.38 -11.71
C VAL A 5 -8.75 1.59 -11.22
N ARG A 6 -8.33 2.48 -12.14
CA ARG A 6 -7.62 3.71 -11.79
C ARG A 6 -8.51 4.64 -10.97
N ASP A 7 -9.73 4.88 -11.43
CA ASP A 7 -10.69 5.77 -10.75
C ASP A 7 -11.03 5.23 -9.36
N TRP A 8 -11.22 3.91 -9.24
CA TRP A 8 -11.43 3.24 -7.95
C TRP A 8 -10.22 3.36 -7.02
N LEU A 9 -9.00 3.14 -7.53
CA LEU A 9 -7.77 3.26 -6.74
C LEU A 9 -7.55 4.69 -6.24
N THR A 10 -7.79 5.68 -7.10
CA THR A 10 -7.70 7.09 -6.72
C THR A 10 -8.75 7.44 -5.67
N ALA A 11 -9.99 7.01 -5.85
CA ALA A 11 -11.05 7.26 -4.88
C ALA A 11 -10.73 6.60 -3.52
N TYR A 12 -10.31 5.34 -3.53
CA TYR A 12 -9.98 4.62 -2.31
C TYR A 12 -8.81 5.27 -1.55
N ASN A 13 -7.73 5.60 -2.25
CA ASN A 13 -6.52 6.12 -1.62
C ASN A 13 -6.63 7.56 -1.14
N PHE A 14 -7.51 8.39 -1.75
CA PHE A 14 -7.48 9.84 -1.56
C PHE A 14 -8.83 10.50 -1.25
N ALA A 15 -9.99 9.87 -1.50
CA ALA A 15 -11.27 10.61 -1.47
C ALA A 15 -11.77 10.96 -0.07
N LYS A 16 -11.47 10.15 0.96
CA LYS A 16 -12.01 10.36 2.30
C LYS A 16 -11.03 9.98 3.41
N GLN A 17 -10.97 10.83 4.42
CA GLN A 17 -10.26 10.55 5.67
C GLN A 17 -11.07 9.57 6.54
N LEU A 18 -10.38 8.58 7.09
CA LEU A 18 -11.00 7.52 7.87
C LEU A 18 -10.76 7.76 9.37
N LYS A 19 -11.83 7.72 10.16
CA LYS A 19 -11.75 7.86 11.64
C LYS A 19 -10.82 6.80 12.25
N ALA A 20 -10.86 5.58 11.72
CA ALA A 20 -9.98 4.48 12.13
C ALA A 20 -8.48 4.79 11.94
N LEU A 21 -8.14 5.64 10.95
CA LEU A 21 -6.77 6.07 10.67
C LEU A 21 -6.44 7.42 11.31
N LYS A 22 -7.16 7.81 12.38
CA LYS A 22 -7.03 9.14 13.02
C LYS A 22 -7.25 10.29 12.04
N PHE A 23 -8.30 10.16 11.21
CA PHE A 23 -8.66 11.13 10.17
C PHE A 23 -7.58 11.32 9.10
N LYS A 24 -6.94 10.23 8.68
CA LYS A 24 -6.03 10.19 7.53
C LYS A 24 -6.67 9.42 6.38
N THR A 25 -6.30 9.77 5.16
CA THR A 25 -6.53 8.93 3.99
C THR A 25 -5.64 7.68 4.06
N PRO A 26 -5.99 6.58 3.38
CA PRO A 26 -5.13 5.40 3.31
C PRO A 26 -3.71 5.72 2.82
N TYR A 27 -3.57 6.59 1.81
CA TYR A 27 -2.27 6.99 1.30
C TYR A 27 -1.43 7.75 2.34
N GLU A 28 -2.02 8.73 3.04
CA GLU A 28 -1.32 9.48 4.09
C GLU A 28 -0.83 8.57 5.23
N ALA A 29 -1.67 7.62 5.66
CA ALA A 29 -1.30 6.66 6.70
C ALA A 29 -0.11 5.78 6.27
N ILE A 30 -0.10 5.30 5.02
CA ILE A 30 1.02 4.54 4.46
C ILE A 30 2.27 5.40 4.36
N GLN A 31 2.16 6.65 3.87
CA GLN A 31 3.29 7.55 3.72
C GLN A 31 3.94 7.87 5.07
N GLU A 32 3.15 8.07 6.12
CA GLU A 32 3.65 8.30 7.48
C GLU A 32 4.30 7.05 8.07
N LEU A 33 3.70 5.87 7.85
CA LEU A 33 4.28 4.60 8.27
C LEU A 33 5.61 4.33 7.55
N TRP A 34 5.69 4.63 6.25
CA TRP A 34 6.92 4.51 5.46
C TRP A 34 8.04 5.42 5.99
N LYS A 35 7.72 6.68 6.34
CA LYS A 35 8.70 7.62 6.87
C LYS A 35 9.19 7.24 8.27
N SER A 36 8.33 6.64 9.09
CA SER A 36 8.64 6.29 10.48
C SER A 36 9.28 4.91 10.63
N ARG A 37 8.88 3.94 9.80
CA ARG A 37 9.32 2.54 9.83
C ARG A 37 9.48 1.98 8.42
N PRO A 38 10.47 2.47 7.64
CA PRO A 38 10.71 1.98 6.28
C PRO A 38 11.00 0.47 6.25
N GLU A 39 11.61 -0.07 7.30
CA GLU A 39 11.93 -1.50 7.44
C GLU A 39 10.70 -2.41 7.39
N ALA A 40 9.51 -1.92 7.78
CA ALA A 40 8.26 -2.69 7.73
C ALA A 40 7.81 -2.99 6.29
N PHE A 41 8.30 -2.22 5.32
CA PHE A 41 7.98 -2.38 3.90
C PHE A 41 9.10 -3.05 3.10
N ILE A 42 10.25 -3.32 3.74
CA ILE A 42 11.32 -4.09 3.12
C ILE A 42 10.96 -5.58 3.26
N ILE A 43 10.33 -6.13 2.23
CA ILE A 43 10.22 -7.58 2.10
C ILE A 43 11.62 -8.10 1.82
N LYS A 44 12.28 -8.68 2.82
CA LYS A 44 13.52 -9.43 2.57
C LYS A 44 13.15 -10.62 1.67
N PRO A 45 13.70 -10.73 0.45
CA PRO A 45 13.45 -11.86 -0.43
C PRO A 45 14.20 -13.08 0.11
N HIS A 46 13.70 -13.68 1.18
CA HIS A 46 14.28 -14.87 1.78
C HIS A 46 13.17 -15.90 1.97
N HIS A 47 13.33 -17.02 1.28
CA HIS A 47 12.68 -18.32 1.47
C HIS A 47 11.55 -18.81 0.54
N HIS A 48 10.88 -18.02 -0.31
CA HIS A 48 9.80 -18.57 -1.18
C HIS A 48 9.90 -18.26 -2.68
N MET A 49 11.09 -17.98 -3.23
CA MET A 49 11.29 -18.14 -4.67
C MET A 49 11.60 -19.60 -4.95
N LEU A 50 10.57 -20.42 -5.19
CA LEU A 50 10.77 -21.68 -5.91
C LEU A 50 11.42 -21.29 -7.23
N GLY A 51 12.69 -21.68 -7.39
CA GLY A 51 13.44 -21.44 -8.62
C GLY A 51 12.70 -22.03 -9.83
N PRO A 52 13.07 -21.65 -11.06
CA PRO A 52 12.47 -22.22 -12.25
C PRO A 52 12.57 -23.74 -12.22
N ASN A 53 11.43 -24.43 -12.32
CA ASN A 53 11.42 -25.86 -12.57
C ASN A 53 11.94 -26.04 -14.01
N THR A 54 13.17 -26.52 -14.15
CA THR A 54 13.65 -27.13 -15.39
C THR A 54 13.27 -28.59 -15.40
#